data_AF-A0AAN7UED9-F1
#
_entry.id   AF-A0AAN7UED9-F1
#
_cell.length_a   1.000
_cell.length_b   1.000
_cell.length_c   1.000
_cell.angle_alpha   90.00
_cell.angle_beta   90.00
_cell.angle_gamma   90.00
#
_symmetry.space_group_name_H-M   'P 1'
#
loop_
_entity.id
_entity.type
_entity.pdbx_description
1 polymer ?
#
loop_
_entity_poly.entity_id
_entity_poly.type
_entity_poly.pdbx_seq_one_letter_code
_entity_poly.pdbx_strand_id
1 'polypeptide(L)'
;MYSRKRKIEEQDTLNEEIDNHSKKQEISNNNNNNNNNNNNNNNNNNNNNNNNNNNNNNNNNNNNNNNNNNNNNNNNNNNNNNNNNNNNNCSDSSLNKQIKTDNLIEIDVDKTIELIQATPKTLLGLIDVLRIYDNHKGNELIRIESTIYFNDYHKNKYQHYFDKKRYNNFVLNIFFDTLFDIFYQIRNTINICYFKYKLYVKIVNDKRFNNWFKDLYENEKDQLIKRLDIMDKYLSIPLDNYRHSRGDNHLTIFPKQYCIDRLYGIVYDGIVDIFLNLTIHKPNFLDEYYDKYYETNGDNNNNNNNNNNNNNNNINNNNCNDNSNIEKKPIILSDIVIEMIVRDSLWYIDDRMDKVIINNNLLSFALVSKQFFRVLSKILNNEYFEWKKSMIQLTDSQFNLIKQPPLYFDYNSIRLIPYSSNKEYLELLFSRVQSFYILSDEYDSTINDATRREFKYVDRYPDLEEFTYKETILSDGYLVYPPPMPSLQSITIDEYYGYSNNYLHLLEDILITNFETVKINKLDNDSHGIKRFSFNICIDWNVSPERRDIDFIKPLLEFHSNSLEIVKIDSSLAYLLKLNTLNKLKSSINNQSKNKIKWTLNEWNEMRP
;
A
#
# COMPACT_ATOMS: atom_id res chain seq x y z
N MET A 1 -40.30 23.44 -11.36
CA MET A 1 -40.15 23.63 -12.83
C MET A 1 -39.24 24.81 -13.19
N TYR A 2 -39.43 26.02 -12.64
CA TYR A 2 -38.58 27.19 -12.95
C TYR A 2 -37.08 27.01 -12.65
N SER A 3 -36.72 26.32 -11.57
CA SER A 3 -35.31 26.07 -11.22
C SER A 3 -34.63 25.04 -12.13
N ARG A 4 -35.40 24.16 -12.79
CA ARG A 4 -34.88 23.18 -13.75
C ARG A 4 -34.63 23.80 -15.13
N LYS A 5 -35.42 24.82 -15.50
CA LYS A 5 -35.26 25.55 -16.76
C LYS A 5 -34.01 26.44 -16.75
N ARG A 6 -33.71 27.09 -15.62
CA ARG A 6 -32.50 27.91 -15.46
C ARG A 6 -31.20 27.09 -15.53
N LYS A 7 -31.19 25.87 -15.00
CA LYS A 7 -30.04 24.95 -15.12
C LYS A 7 -29.79 24.45 -16.55
N ILE A 8 -30.83 24.34 -17.37
CA ILE A 8 -30.68 23.92 -18.78
C ILE A 8 -30.14 25.10 -19.59
N GLU A 9 -30.67 26.32 -19.37
CA GLU A 9 -30.17 27.53 -20.04
C GLU A 9 -28.70 27.84 -19.70
N GLU A 10 -28.27 27.61 -18.45
CA GLU A 10 -26.85 27.73 -18.03
C GLU A 10 -25.94 26.65 -18.63
N GLN A 11 -26.46 25.44 -18.86
CA GLN A 11 -25.71 24.35 -19.49
C GLN A 11 -25.53 24.59 -21.00
N ASP A 12 -26.55 25.13 -21.66
CA ASP A 12 -26.51 25.43 -23.10
C ASP A 12 -25.56 26.60 -23.40
N THR A 13 -25.50 27.61 -22.52
CA THR A 13 -24.52 28.71 -22.67
C THR A 13 -23.08 28.23 -22.46
N LEU A 14 -22.85 27.31 -21.52
CA LEU A 14 -21.53 26.74 -21.28
C LEU A 14 -21.04 25.90 -22.48
N ASN A 15 -21.95 25.18 -23.14
CA ASN A 15 -21.62 24.38 -24.32
C ASN A 15 -21.30 25.25 -25.55
N GLU A 16 -21.97 26.39 -25.75
CA GLU A 16 -21.63 27.36 -26.81
C GLU A 16 -20.25 28.01 -26.61
N GLU A 17 -19.83 28.24 -25.36
CA GLU A 17 -18.49 28.78 -25.07
C GLU A 17 -17.37 27.76 -25.37
N ILE A 18 -17.61 26.47 -25.12
CA ILE A 18 -16.65 25.38 -25.40
C ILE A 18 -16.47 25.17 -26.91
N ASP A 19 -17.55 25.24 -27.70
CA ASP A 19 -17.49 25.10 -29.16
C ASP A 19 -16.79 26.29 -29.83
N ASN A 20 -16.98 27.49 -29.30
CA ASN A 20 -16.30 28.69 -29.79
C ASN A 20 -14.80 28.71 -29.43
N HIS A 21 -14.40 28.08 -28.32
CA HIS A 21 -13.00 27.98 -27.95
C HIS A 21 -12.24 26.95 -28.81
N SER A 22 -12.90 25.85 -29.18
CA SER A 22 -12.33 24.80 -30.04
C SER A 22 -12.10 25.28 -31.48
N LYS A 23 -13.02 26.07 -32.04
CA LYS A 23 -12.85 26.66 -33.39
C LYS A 23 -11.73 27.70 -33.48
N LYS A 24 -11.31 28.29 -32.37
CA LYS A 24 -10.22 29.28 -32.34
C LYS A 24 -8.82 28.67 -32.34
N GLN A 25 -8.67 27.38 -31.99
CA GLN A 25 -7.37 26.70 -32.01
C GLN A 25 -7.01 26.08 -33.36
N GLU A 26 -7.97 25.82 -34.26
CA GLU A 26 -7.68 25.26 -35.60
C GLU A 26 -7.16 26.29 -36.62
N ILE A 27 -7.22 27.60 -36.33
CA ILE A 27 -6.80 28.65 -37.29
C ILE A 27 -5.29 28.96 -37.22
N SER A 28 -4.54 28.41 -36.25
CA SER A 28 -3.11 28.73 -36.05
C SER A 28 -2.11 27.78 -36.73
N ASN A 29 -2.53 26.68 -37.37
CA ASN A 29 -1.62 25.64 -37.86
C ASN A 29 -1.73 25.39 -39.37
N ASN A 30 -1.62 26.43 -40.20
CA ASN A 30 -1.41 26.24 -41.64
C ASN A 30 -0.58 27.37 -42.24
N ASN A 31 0.74 27.17 -42.28
CA ASN A 31 1.63 27.75 -43.29
C ASN A 31 2.99 27.03 -43.31
N ASN A 32 3.48 26.76 -44.52
CA ASN A 32 4.64 25.92 -44.94
C ASN A 32 4.33 24.41 -45.01
N ASN A 33 4.47 23.69 -46.13
CA ASN A 33 5.39 23.87 -47.26
C ASN A 33 4.89 23.18 -48.54
N ASN A 34 5.52 23.57 -49.66
CA ASN A 34 5.11 23.45 -51.05
C ASN A 34 5.60 22.16 -51.77
N ASN A 35 4.87 21.72 -52.81
CA ASN A 35 5.26 20.91 -53.99
C ASN A 35 6.03 19.57 -53.83
N ASN A 36 5.46 18.45 -54.30
CA ASN A 36 5.63 17.99 -55.69
C ASN A 36 4.71 16.79 -56.04
N ASN A 37 4.49 16.63 -57.35
CA ASN A 37 3.38 15.97 -58.01
C ASN A 37 3.68 14.53 -58.48
N ASN A 38 2.63 13.72 -58.65
CA ASN A 38 2.47 12.50 -59.48
C ASN A 38 3.37 11.26 -59.24
N ASN A 39 2.78 10.09 -58.96
CA ASN A 39 2.22 9.21 -60.00
C ASN A 39 1.50 7.95 -59.44
N ASN A 40 0.56 7.52 -60.25
CA ASN A 40 -0.45 6.46 -60.23
C ASN A 40 -0.05 5.01 -59.83
N ASN A 41 -1.02 4.33 -59.19
CA ASN A 41 -1.60 3.01 -59.54
C ASN A 41 -1.25 1.70 -58.78
N ASN A 42 -2.34 1.04 -58.37
CA ASN A 42 -2.65 -0.40 -58.29
C ASN A 42 -2.04 -1.35 -57.22
N ASN A 43 -2.89 -1.74 -56.27
CA ASN A 43 -3.39 -3.11 -56.01
C ASN A 43 -2.44 -4.31 -56.23
N ASN A 44 -2.09 -5.06 -55.17
CA ASN A 44 -2.59 -6.42 -54.88
C ASN A 44 -1.66 -7.20 -53.90
N ASN A 45 -2.30 -7.99 -53.03
CA ASN A 45 -1.87 -9.19 -52.28
C ASN A 45 -0.46 -9.79 -52.55
N ASN A 46 0.27 -10.20 -51.49
CA ASN A 46 0.47 -11.61 -51.06
C ASN A 46 1.71 -11.80 -50.13
N ASN A 47 1.44 -12.34 -48.93
CA ASN A 47 2.10 -13.43 -48.20
C ASN A 47 3.64 -13.69 -48.25
N ASN A 48 4.21 -13.78 -47.04
CA ASN A 48 5.10 -14.84 -46.50
C ASN A 48 6.63 -14.65 -46.39
N ASN A 49 7.10 -15.05 -45.20
CA ASN A 49 8.36 -15.71 -44.81
C ASN A 49 9.62 -14.90 -44.40
N ASN A 50 9.82 -14.86 -43.07
CA ASN A 50 10.92 -15.53 -42.35
C ASN A 50 12.37 -15.26 -42.82
N ASN A 51 13.16 -14.57 -41.98
CA ASN A 51 14.54 -15.02 -41.78
C ASN A 51 15.04 -14.78 -40.35
N ASN A 52 15.51 -15.89 -39.80
CA ASN A 52 16.08 -16.14 -38.50
C ASN A 52 17.58 -15.79 -38.56
N ASN A 53 18.13 -15.07 -37.57
CA ASN A 53 19.58 -15.13 -37.36
C ASN A 53 19.90 -15.16 -35.86
N ASN A 54 20.25 -16.35 -35.42
CA ASN A 54 20.66 -16.75 -34.09
C ASN A 54 22.20 -16.82 -34.09
N ASN A 55 22.89 -16.15 -33.16
CA ASN A 55 24.25 -16.58 -32.80
C ASN A 55 24.66 -16.16 -31.36
N ASN A 56 24.49 -17.11 -30.44
CA ASN A 56 25.44 -17.62 -29.44
C ASN A 56 26.27 -16.66 -28.54
N ASN A 57 25.87 -16.63 -27.26
CA ASN A 57 26.53 -17.31 -26.12
C ASN A 57 28.03 -17.02 -25.84
N ASN A 58 28.32 -16.42 -24.67
CA ASN A 58 29.46 -16.88 -23.88
C ASN A 58 29.16 -16.81 -22.37
N ASN A 59 29.22 -18.00 -21.79
CA ASN A 59 28.98 -18.37 -20.40
C ASN A 59 30.28 -18.21 -19.61
N ASN A 60 30.25 -17.64 -18.40
CA ASN A 60 31.28 -18.01 -17.43
C ASN A 60 30.74 -18.03 -15.99
N ASN A 61 30.71 -19.26 -15.49
CA ASN A 61 30.31 -19.69 -14.17
C ASN A 61 31.55 -19.69 -13.27
N ASN A 62 31.51 -19.09 -12.08
CA ASN A 62 32.39 -19.57 -11.01
C ASN A 62 31.78 -19.37 -9.62
N ASN A 63 31.39 -20.50 -9.05
CA ASN A 63 30.97 -20.71 -7.68
C ASN A 63 32.23 -21.02 -6.86
N ASN A 64 32.50 -20.32 -5.76
CA ASN A 64 33.23 -20.98 -4.68
C ASN A 64 32.89 -20.42 -3.29
N ASN A 65 32.29 -21.32 -2.52
CA ASN A 65 31.93 -21.23 -1.12
C ASN A 65 33.17 -21.58 -0.30
N ASN A 66 33.63 -20.72 0.62
CA ASN A 66 34.55 -21.18 1.66
C ASN A 66 34.24 -20.52 3.01
N ASN A 67 33.66 -21.36 3.86
CA ASN A 67 33.26 -21.13 5.23
C ASN A 67 34.50 -21.35 6.12
N ASN A 68 35.03 -20.31 6.77
CA ASN A 68 36.07 -20.52 7.80
C ASN A 68 35.64 -19.92 9.13
N ASN A 69 35.24 -20.84 10.00
CA ASN A 69 34.83 -20.66 11.38
C ASN A 69 36.11 -20.54 12.23
N ASN A 70 36.40 -19.38 12.82
CA ASN A 70 37.44 -19.29 13.84
C ASN A 70 36.86 -18.78 15.16
N ASN A 71 36.79 -19.73 16.08
CA ASN A 71 36.34 -19.61 17.46
C ASN A 71 37.54 -19.13 18.29
N ASN A 72 37.45 -18.00 18.97
CA ASN A 72 38.34 -17.74 20.10
C ASN A 72 37.60 -17.03 21.23
N ASN A 73 37.50 -17.73 22.35
CA ASN A 73 36.84 -17.33 23.58
C ASN A 73 37.87 -17.46 24.72
N ASN A 74 38.30 -16.34 25.32
CA ASN A 74 38.61 -16.17 26.75
C ASN A 74 39.07 -14.72 26.97
N ASN A 75 38.34 -13.83 27.65
CA ASN A 75 37.95 -13.74 29.07
C ASN A 75 38.98 -12.99 29.94
N ASN A 76 38.53 -11.81 30.37
CA ASN A 76 38.53 -11.25 31.73
C ASN A 76 39.54 -10.14 32.16
N ASN A 77 38.92 -9.07 32.69
CA ASN A 77 39.35 -8.12 33.74
C ASN A 77 40.62 -7.25 33.50
N ASN A 78 40.72 -5.97 33.90
CA ASN A 78 40.01 -5.19 34.92
C ASN A 78 40.24 -3.67 34.67
N ASN A 79 39.21 -2.87 34.94
CA ASN A 79 39.18 -1.53 35.56
C ASN A 79 40.49 -0.68 35.64
N ASN A 80 40.53 0.53 35.07
CA ASN A 80 40.50 1.77 35.87
C ASN A 80 40.39 3.05 35.00
N ASN A 81 39.70 4.01 35.61
CA ASN A 81 39.38 5.37 35.24
C ASN A 81 40.64 6.25 35.05
N ASN A 82 40.76 7.01 33.94
CA ASN A 82 41.15 8.42 34.06
C ASN A 82 40.81 9.26 32.82
N ASN A 83 40.19 10.39 33.13
CA ASN A 83 39.85 11.49 32.26
C ASN A 83 41.13 12.26 31.89
N ASN A 84 41.51 12.36 30.61
CA ASN A 84 42.26 13.53 30.18
C ASN A 84 42.05 13.86 28.70
N ASN A 85 41.62 15.09 28.52
CA ASN A 85 41.43 15.82 27.28
C ASN A 85 42.82 16.09 26.68
N ASN A 86 43.14 15.56 25.49
CA ASN A 86 44.10 16.26 24.64
C ASN A 86 43.89 16.00 23.15
N ASN A 87 43.59 17.11 22.50
CA ASN A 87 43.57 17.38 21.08
C ASN A 87 44.96 17.09 20.48
N ASN A 88 45.06 16.28 19.42
CA ASN A 88 46.11 16.42 18.39
C ASN A 88 45.93 15.47 17.20
N ASN A 89 45.67 16.09 16.05
CA ASN A 89 46.18 15.77 14.71
C ASN A 89 46.19 14.29 14.28
N CYS A 90 45.05 13.85 13.75
CA CYS A 90 45.03 12.76 12.78
C CYS A 90 45.35 13.34 11.40
N SER A 91 46.61 13.19 10.99
CA SER A 91 47.08 13.45 9.64
C SER A 91 46.35 12.52 8.67
N ASP A 92 45.39 13.11 7.95
CA ASP A 92 44.69 12.56 6.80
C ASP A 92 45.70 12.09 5.75
N SER A 93 45.99 10.78 5.77
CA SER A 93 46.63 10.11 4.66
C SER A 93 45.61 10.06 3.52
N SER A 94 45.71 11.05 2.65
CA SER A 94 45.14 11.16 1.31
C SER A 94 45.05 9.81 0.61
N LEU A 95 43.92 9.12 0.79
CA LEU A 95 43.44 8.09 -0.12
C LEU A 95 42.68 8.79 -1.25
N ASN A 96 43.43 9.52 -2.09
CA ASN A 96 42.99 9.91 -3.42
C ASN A 96 42.84 8.64 -4.26
N LYS A 97 41.77 7.88 -3.99
CA LYS A 97 41.19 7.01 -4.99
C LYS A 97 40.64 7.96 -6.04
N GLN A 98 41.41 8.16 -7.11
CA GLN A 98 40.87 8.57 -8.41
C GLN A 98 39.74 7.58 -8.71
N ILE A 99 38.53 7.93 -8.28
CA ILE A 99 37.32 7.45 -8.91
C ILE A 99 37.49 7.99 -10.32
N LYS A 100 37.91 7.10 -11.23
CA LYS A 100 37.77 7.34 -12.65
C LYS A 100 36.36 7.90 -12.80
N THR A 101 36.29 9.13 -13.30
CA THR A 101 35.04 9.72 -13.79
C THR A 101 34.57 8.78 -14.88
N ASP A 102 33.87 7.74 -14.44
CA ASP A 102 33.23 6.74 -15.26
C ASP A 102 32.34 7.52 -16.21
N ASN A 103 32.54 7.24 -17.50
CA ASN A 103 31.78 7.75 -18.63
C ASN A 103 30.43 8.31 -18.17
N LEU A 104 30.31 9.63 -18.14
CA LEU A 104 29.02 10.31 -18.03
C LEU A 104 28.24 9.86 -19.26
N ILE A 105 27.48 8.77 -19.10
CA ILE A 105 26.51 8.33 -20.09
C ILE A 105 25.57 9.52 -20.19
N GLU A 106 25.63 10.21 -21.33
CA GLU A 106 24.71 11.29 -21.64
C GLU A 106 23.31 10.70 -21.52
N ILE A 107 22.59 11.13 -20.48
CA ILE A 107 21.24 10.64 -20.22
C ILE A 107 20.37 11.17 -21.33
N ASP A 108 19.87 10.25 -22.14
CA ASP A 108 18.87 10.55 -23.14
C ASP A 108 17.54 10.84 -22.42
N VAL A 109 17.27 12.14 -22.25
CA VAL A 109 16.12 12.66 -21.51
C VAL A 109 14.83 12.18 -22.16
N ASP A 110 14.75 12.21 -23.49
CA ASP A 110 13.56 11.81 -24.25
C ASP A 110 13.26 10.32 -24.06
N LYS A 111 14.28 9.46 -24.14
CA LYS A 111 14.12 8.03 -23.83
C LYS A 111 13.69 7.78 -22.39
N THR A 112 14.17 8.59 -21.45
CA THR A 112 13.80 8.45 -20.03
C THR A 112 12.34 8.86 -19.80
N ILE A 113 11.88 9.90 -20.48
CA ILE A 113 10.47 10.32 -20.45
C ILE A 113 9.57 9.26 -21.09
N GLU A 114 9.95 8.74 -22.27
CA GLU A 114 9.23 7.65 -22.93
C GLU A 114 9.12 6.41 -22.02
N LEU A 115 10.22 6.08 -21.31
CA LEU A 115 10.22 5.00 -20.33
C LEU A 115 9.23 5.24 -19.18
N ILE A 116 9.18 6.45 -18.60
CA ILE A 116 8.21 6.79 -17.55
C ILE A 116 6.78 6.65 -18.06
N GLN A 117 6.49 7.19 -19.25
CA GLN A 117 5.15 7.18 -19.85
C GLN A 117 4.68 5.76 -20.21
N ALA A 118 5.60 4.91 -20.66
CA ALA A 118 5.32 3.51 -20.97
C ALA A 118 5.26 2.60 -19.73
N THR A 119 5.71 3.08 -18.56
CA THR A 119 5.76 2.27 -17.34
C THR A 119 4.33 1.90 -16.90
N PRO A 120 4.03 0.62 -16.64
CA PRO A 120 2.68 0.22 -16.19
C PRO A 120 2.41 0.74 -14.78
N LYS A 121 1.15 1.06 -14.46
CA LYS A 121 0.72 1.61 -13.15
C LYS A 121 0.64 0.55 -12.04
N THR A 122 1.69 -0.26 -11.89
CA THR A 122 1.85 -1.29 -10.84
C THR A 122 2.69 -0.78 -9.67
N LEU A 123 2.75 -1.53 -8.56
CA LEU A 123 3.62 -1.16 -7.43
C LEU A 123 5.11 -1.11 -7.84
N LEU A 124 5.56 -2.04 -8.68
CA LEU A 124 6.93 -2.03 -9.20
C LEU A 124 7.17 -0.84 -10.12
N GLY A 125 6.22 -0.52 -11.00
CA GLY A 125 6.32 0.64 -11.89
C GLY A 125 6.45 1.96 -11.13
N LEU A 126 5.68 2.13 -10.04
CA LEU A 126 5.82 3.29 -9.15
C LEU A 126 7.22 3.39 -8.55
N ILE A 127 7.78 2.28 -8.06
CA ILE A 127 9.10 2.27 -7.43
C ILE A 127 10.20 2.58 -8.44
N ASP A 128 10.08 2.05 -9.66
CA ASP A 128 11.00 2.35 -10.76
C ASP A 128 10.96 3.85 -11.12
N VAL A 129 9.77 4.43 -11.24
CA VAL A 129 9.61 5.89 -11.52
C VAL A 129 10.13 6.75 -10.37
N LEU A 130 9.86 6.39 -9.11
CA LEU A 130 10.39 7.15 -7.96
C LEU A 130 11.92 7.10 -7.89
N ARG A 131 12.54 6.00 -8.31
CA ARG A 131 14.00 5.89 -8.42
C ARG A 131 14.53 6.77 -9.56
N ILE A 132 13.84 6.81 -10.70
CA ILE A 132 14.18 7.71 -11.80
C ILE A 132 14.11 9.17 -11.32
N TYR A 133 13.04 9.56 -10.62
CA TYR A 133 12.89 10.88 -10.01
C TYR A 133 14.06 11.22 -9.08
N ASP A 134 14.44 10.31 -8.18
CA ASP A 134 15.51 10.54 -7.22
C ASP A 134 16.90 10.65 -7.87
N ASN A 135 17.15 9.88 -8.94
CA ASN A 135 18.41 9.89 -9.68
C ASN A 135 18.55 11.12 -10.61
N HIS A 136 17.45 11.73 -11.02
CA HIS A 136 17.42 12.84 -11.98
C HIS A 136 16.92 14.15 -11.36
N LYS A 137 17.29 14.42 -10.09
CA LYS A 137 16.85 15.63 -9.37
C LYS A 137 17.18 16.96 -10.07
N GLY A 138 18.20 16.96 -10.94
CA GLY A 138 18.61 18.13 -11.74
C GLY A 138 17.90 18.27 -13.08
N ASN A 139 17.09 17.29 -13.52
CA ASN A 139 16.37 17.35 -14.78
C ASN A 139 14.89 17.67 -14.55
N GLU A 140 14.46 18.85 -14.99
CA GLU A 140 13.10 19.35 -14.82
C GLU A 140 12.04 18.43 -15.45
N LEU A 141 12.22 18.08 -16.73
CA LEU A 141 11.22 17.33 -17.51
C LEU A 141 11.00 15.93 -16.92
N ILE A 142 12.07 15.23 -16.54
CA ILE A 142 11.97 13.91 -15.90
C ILE A 142 11.18 14.00 -14.58
N ARG A 143 11.41 15.06 -13.78
CA ARG A 143 10.68 15.24 -12.52
C ARG A 143 9.21 15.59 -12.73
N ILE A 144 8.89 16.40 -13.75
CA ILE A 144 7.50 16.71 -14.13
C ILE A 144 6.77 15.42 -14.50
N GLU A 145 7.33 14.63 -15.42
CA GLU A 145 6.71 13.38 -15.88
C GLU A 145 6.58 12.35 -14.75
N SER A 146 7.61 12.21 -13.90
CA SER A 146 7.53 11.35 -12.72
C SER A 146 6.44 11.78 -11.74
N THR A 147 6.22 13.08 -11.59
CA THR A 147 5.17 13.63 -10.73
C THR A 147 3.78 13.40 -11.31
N ILE A 148 3.62 13.56 -12.63
CA ILE A 148 2.39 13.22 -13.35
C ILE A 148 2.08 11.74 -13.15
N TYR A 149 3.05 10.85 -13.40
CA TYR A 149 2.91 9.42 -13.17
C TYR A 149 2.48 9.10 -11.74
N PHE A 150 3.14 9.71 -10.74
CA PHE A 150 2.83 9.49 -9.32
C PHE A 150 1.37 9.87 -9.00
N ASN A 151 0.91 11.02 -9.49
CA ASN A 151 -0.46 11.48 -9.28
C ASN A 151 -1.46 10.54 -9.94
N ASP A 152 -1.17 10.15 -11.17
CA ASP A 152 -1.97 9.23 -11.95
C ASP A 152 -2.09 7.85 -11.28
N TYR A 153 -1.00 7.34 -10.71
CA TYR A 153 -1.00 6.11 -9.94
C TYR A 153 -1.91 6.23 -8.71
N HIS A 154 -1.91 7.38 -8.03
CA HIS A 154 -2.62 7.59 -6.78
C HIS A 154 -4.06 8.10 -6.91
N LYS A 155 -4.46 8.61 -8.08
CA LYS A 155 -5.71 9.34 -8.32
C LYS A 155 -6.96 8.68 -7.73
N ASN A 156 -7.04 7.35 -7.85
CA ASN A 156 -8.18 6.55 -7.41
C ASN A 156 -7.87 5.71 -6.16
N LYS A 157 -6.69 5.82 -5.54
CA LYS A 157 -6.27 4.94 -4.44
C LYS A 157 -6.55 5.57 -3.08
N TYR A 158 -6.92 4.74 -2.10
CA TYR A 158 -7.15 5.15 -0.72
C TYR A 158 -6.04 4.68 0.22
N GLN A 159 -5.89 5.39 1.35
CA GLN A 159 -4.74 5.27 2.24
C GLN A 159 -4.50 3.87 2.82
N HIS A 160 -5.52 3.01 2.85
CA HIS A 160 -5.36 1.64 3.33
C HIS A 160 -4.72 0.71 2.29
N TYR A 161 -4.42 1.18 1.08
CA TYR A 161 -3.72 0.40 0.06
C TYR A 161 -2.36 0.94 -0.33
N PHE A 162 -1.85 2.00 0.30
CA PHE A 162 -0.53 2.52 -0.08
C PHE A 162 0.31 3.01 1.10
N ASP A 163 1.62 3.17 0.86
CA ASP A 163 2.55 3.71 1.84
C ASP A 163 2.28 5.20 2.09
N LYS A 164 1.40 5.44 3.06
CA LYS A 164 1.03 6.78 3.52
C LYS A 164 2.23 7.64 3.92
N LYS A 165 3.28 7.05 4.50
CA LYS A 165 4.44 7.80 4.99
C LYS A 165 5.24 8.33 3.80
N ARG A 166 5.57 7.46 2.83
CA ARG A 166 6.32 7.87 1.63
C ARG A 166 5.50 8.74 0.71
N TYR A 167 4.21 8.46 0.55
CA TYR A 167 3.30 9.34 -0.18
C TYR A 167 3.38 10.78 0.35
N ASN A 168 3.22 10.96 1.66
CA ASN A 168 3.31 12.29 2.28
C ASN A 168 4.68 12.94 2.06
N ASN A 169 5.76 12.17 2.16
CA ASN A 169 7.11 12.70 1.96
C ASN A 169 7.34 13.14 0.51
N PHE A 170 6.80 12.40 -0.47
CA PHE A 170 6.88 12.76 -1.88
C PHE A 170 6.11 14.06 -2.16
N VAL A 171 4.86 14.16 -1.70
CA VAL A 171 4.07 15.40 -1.79
C VAL A 171 4.77 16.58 -1.12
N LEU A 172 5.37 16.37 0.05
CA LEU A 172 6.14 17.40 0.75
C LEU A 172 7.37 17.84 -0.04
N ASN A 173 8.02 16.93 -0.78
CA ASN A 173 9.14 17.28 -1.65
C ASN A 173 8.69 18.09 -2.86
N ILE A 174 7.55 17.75 -3.47
CA ILE A 174 6.95 18.55 -4.56
C ILE A 174 6.59 19.96 -4.06
N PHE A 175 6.07 20.07 -2.83
CA PHE A 175 5.72 21.36 -2.23
C PHE A 175 6.92 22.31 -2.17
N PHE A 176 8.07 21.79 -1.72
CA PHE A 176 9.32 22.55 -1.61
C PHE A 176 10.15 22.56 -2.91
N ASP A 177 9.60 22.09 -4.03
CA ASP A 177 10.30 22.12 -5.31
C ASP A 177 10.44 23.56 -5.82
N THR A 178 11.63 23.93 -6.28
CA THR A 178 11.94 25.26 -6.80
C THR A 178 11.18 25.57 -8.09
N LEU A 179 10.84 24.54 -8.88
CA LEU A 179 10.15 24.72 -10.16
C LEU A 179 8.63 24.77 -9.94
N PHE A 180 8.01 25.83 -10.46
CA PHE A 180 6.58 26.04 -10.31
C PHE A 180 5.75 24.95 -11.02
N ASP A 181 6.21 24.44 -12.17
CA ASP A 181 5.46 23.44 -12.95
C ASP A 181 5.35 22.09 -12.23
N ILE A 182 6.36 21.70 -11.45
CA ILE A 182 6.30 20.50 -10.60
C ILE A 182 5.36 20.74 -9.43
N PHE A 183 5.48 21.90 -8.77
CA PHE A 183 4.55 22.28 -7.71
C PHE A 183 3.09 22.30 -8.19
N TYR A 184 2.85 22.79 -9.42
CA TYR A 184 1.52 22.88 -9.99
C TYR A 184 0.83 21.52 -10.10
N GLN A 185 1.60 20.43 -10.21
CA GLN A 185 1.06 19.08 -10.22
C GLN A 185 0.42 18.65 -8.88
N ILE A 186 0.69 19.34 -7.76
CA ILE A 186 0.04 19.06 -6.45
C ILE A 186 -1.49 19.11 -6.54
N ARG A 187 -2.04 19.94 -7.44
CA ARG A 187 -3.49 20.06 -7.65
C ARG A 187 -4.16 18.72 -8.00
N ASN A 188 -3.40 17.79 -8.58
CA ASN A 188 -3.87 16.47 -8.99
C ASN A 188 -3.63 15.39 -7.93
N THR A 189 -2.83 15.68 -6.90
CA THR A 189 -2.35 14.66 -5.96
C THR A 189 -3.38 14.35 -4.86
N ILE A 190 -4.20 15.31 -4.40
CA ILE A 190 -4.86 15.19 -3.08
C ILE A 190 -6.39 15.25 -3.20
N ASN A 191 -6.99 14.08 -3.42
CA ASN A 191 -8.44 13.89 -3.33
C ASN A 191 -8.94 13.63 -1.89
N ILE A 192 -8.04 13.38 -0.93
CA ILE A 192 -8.44 12.91 0.41
C ILE A 192 -8.34 14.06 1.43
N CYS A 193 -9.47 14.48 1.99
CA CYS A 193 -9.55 15.60 2.94
C CYS A 193 -8.71 15.38 4.19
N TYR A 194 -8.68 14.16 4.74
CA TYR A 194 -7.81 13.82 5.88
C TYR A 194 -6.33 14.11 5.63
N PHE A 195 -5.84 13.93 4.39
CA PHE A 195 -4.44 14.22 4.07
C PHE A 195 -4.16 15.72 4.07
N LYS A 196 -5.12 16.55 3.66
CA LYS A 196 -4.94 18.00 3.57
C LYS A 196 -4.50 18.61 4.90
N TYR A 197 -5.16 18.24 6.00
CA TYR A 197 -4.81 18.74 7.33
C TYR A 197 -3.43 18.25 7.80
N LYS A 198 -3.19 16.93 7.74
CA LYS A 198 -1.90 16.36 8.18
C LYS A 198 -0.73 16.86 7.33
N LEU A 199 -0.97 17.08 6.04
CA LEU A 199 0.00 17.66 5.12
C LEU A 199 0.30 19.11 5.48
N TYR A 200 -0.72 19.94 5.75
CA TYR A 200 -0.53 21.31 6.22
C TYR A 200 0.36 21.36 7.47
N VAL A 201 0.03 20.57 8.49
CA VAL A 201 0.82 20.49 9.74
C VAL A 201 2.26 20.05 9.45
N LYS A 202 2.45 19.10 8.53
CA LYS A 202 3.79 18.67 8.10
C LYS A 202 4.56 19.76 7.35
N ILE A 203 3.89 20.53 6.50
CA ILE A 203 4.51 21.64 5.74
C ILE A 203 5.01 22.70 6.69
N VAL A 204 4.14 23.22 7.57
CA VAL A 204 4.49 24.33 8.48
C VAL A 204 5.59 23.94 9.46
N ASN A 205 5.62 22.67 9.89
CA ASN A 205 6.66 22.15 10.79
C ASN A 205 7.93 21.64 10.07
N ASP A 206 7.97 21.62 8.72
CA ASP A 206 9.17 21.19 8.00
C ASP A 206 10.28 22.25 8.18
N LYS A 207 11.49 21.79 8.49
CA LYS A 207 12.66 22.66 8.67
C LYS A 207 12.97 23.56 7.47
N ARG A 208 12.53 23.18 6.26
CA ARG A 208 12.70 23.96 5.02
C ARG A 208 11.73 25.13 4.93
N PHE A 209 10.59 25.07 5.63
CA PHE A 209 9.47 25.99 5.43
C PHE A 209 9.84 27.46 5.61
N ASN A 210 10.50 27.81 6.71
CA ASN A 210 10.88 29.19 6.99
C ASN A 210 11.81 29.77 5.91
N ASN A 211 12.82 29.01 5.48
CA ASN A 211 13.77 29.47 4.47
C ASN A 211 13.10 29.56 3.09
N TRP A 212 12.32 28.54 2.72
CA TRP A 212 11.57 28.51 1.47
C TRP A 212 10.58 29.67 1.36
N PHE A 213 9.84 29.95 2.43
CA PHE A 213 8.88 31.05 2.45
C PHE A 213 9.57 32.41 2.34
N LYS A 214 10.65 32.65 3.10
CA LYS A 214 11.42 33.90 3.05
C LYS A 214 12.00 34.15 1.67
N ASP A 215 12.64 33.14 1.09
CA ASP A 215 13.25 33.22 -0.24
C ASP A 215 12.22 33.61 -1.30
N LEU A 216 11.08 32.90 -1.37
CA LEU A 216 10.03 33.25 -2.32
C LEU A 216 9.36 34.59 -1.98
N TYR A 217 9.19 34.95 -0.71
CA TYR A 217 8.55 36.22 -0.32
C TYR A 217 9.41 37.43 -0.72
N GLU A 218 10.73 37.31 -0.56
CA GLU A 218 11.69 38.38 -0.81
C GLU A 218 12.09 38.46 -2.30
N ASN A 219 12.23 37.31 -2.98
CA ASN A 219 12.76 37.25 -4.35
C ASN A 219 11.69 36.99 -5.42
N GLU A 220 10.64 36.22 -5.12
CA GLU A 220 9.65 35.74 -6.12
C GLU A 220 8.20 35.81 -5.61
N LYS A 221 7.80 36.95 -5.03
CA LYS A 221 6.52 37.09 -4.31
C LYS A 221 5.29 36.70 -5.13
N ASP A 222 5.28 36.99 -6.43
CA ASP A 222 4.18 36.58 -7.32
C ASP A 222 4.08 35.07 -7.46
N GLN A 223 5.21 34.36 -7.47
CA GLN A 223 5.24 32.90 -7.50
C GLN A 223 4.73 32.34 -6.17
N LEU A 224 5.14 32.92 -5.03
CA LEU A 224 4.62 32.54 -3.71
C LEU A 224 3.10 32.66 -3.66
N ILE A 225 2.54 33.81 -4.07
CA ILE A 225 1.09 34.05 -4.07
C ILE A 225 0.38 32.99 -4.92
N LYS A 226 0.85 32.74 -6.15
CA LYS A 226 0.27 31.70 -7.02
C LYS A 226 0.30 30.33 -6.37
N ARG A 227 1.41 29.97 -5.71
CA ARG A 227 1.54 28.70 -4.99
C ARG A 227 0.53 28.61 -3.86
N LEU A 228 0.43 29.65 -3.02
CA LEU A 228 -0.51 29.70 -1.91
C LEU A 228 -1.98 29.67 -2.37
N ASP A 229 -2.32 30.30 -3.49
CA ASP A 229 -3.66 30.24 -4.08
C ASP A 229 -4.02 28.82 -4.55
N ILE A 230 -3.06 28.09 -5.15
CA ILE A 230 -3.25 26.67 -5.51
C ILE A 230 -3.46 25.84 -4.24
N MET A 231 -2.64 26.04 -3.21
CA MET A 231 -2.81 25.34 -1.93
C MET A 231 -4.17 25.65 -1.31
N ASP A 232 -4.60 26.91 -1.32
CA ASP A 232 -5.89 27.29 -0.75
C ASP A 232 -7.04 26.66 -1.54
N LYS A 233 -6.96 26.68 -2.87
CA LYS A 233 -8.00 26.12 -3.73
C LYS A 233 -8.12 24.60 -3.62
N TYR A 234 -7.00 23.88 -3.61
CA TYR A 234 -7.00 22.42 -3.72
C TYR A 234 -6.76 21.72 -2.37
N LEU A 235 -6.03 22.35 -1.46
CA LEU A 235 -5.59 21.76 -0.18
C LEU A 235 -6.21 22.40 1.06
N SER A 236 -6.93 23.53 0.95
CA SER A 236 -7.71 23.97 2.10
C SER A 236 -8.87 23.03 2.37
N ILE A 237 -9.14 22.82 3.64
CA ILE A 237 -10.36 22.18 4.10
C ILE A 237 -11.50 23.17 3.86
N PRO A 238 -12.57 22.80 3.14
CA PRO A 238 -13.71 23.68 2.94
C PRO A 238 -14.43 23.91 4.28
N LEU A 239 -14.10 25.01 4.97
CA LEU A 239 -14.66 25.34 6.29
C LEU A 239 -16.11 25.87 6.21
N ASP A 240 -16.60 26.23 5.02
CA ASP A 240 -17.89 26.88 4.86
C ASP A 240 -19.10 26.00 5.20
N ASN A 241 -18.97 24.67 5.15
CA ASN A 241 -20.07 23.75 5.46
C ASN A 241 -20.34 23.61 6.97
N TYR A 242 -19.47 24.12 7.85
CA TYR A 242 -19.67 24.05 9.31
C TYR A 242 -20.81 24.97 9.81
N ARG A 243 -21.26 25.92 8.98
CA ARG A 243 -22.17 27.01 9.39
C ARG A 243 -23.60 26.60 9.72
N HIS A 244 -24.04 25.38 9.38
CA HIS A 244 -25.47 25.04 9.40
C HIS A 244 -25.94 24.17 10.58
N SER A 245 -25.05 23.54 11.37
CA SER A 245 -25.52 22.54 12.35
C SER A 245 -25.73 23.02 13.78
N ARG A 246 -25.27 24.22 14.18
CA ARG A 246 -25.30 24.63 15.59
C ARG A 246 -26.12 25.86 15.99
N GLY A 247 -26.77 26.58 15.08
CA GLY A 247 -27.66 27.70 15.44
C GLY A 247 -26.98 28.88 16.16
N ASP A 248 -25.68 28.81 16.43
CA ASP A 248 -24.90 29.88 17.04
C ASP A 248 -24.51 30.91 15.97
N ASN A 249 -25.14 32.09 16.03
CA ASN A 249 -24.95 33.20 15.09
C ASN A 249 -23.57 33.89 15.18
N HIS A 250 -22.59 33.33 15.90
CA HIS A 250 -21.25 33.88 15.94
C HIS A 250 -20.44 33.41 14.72
N LEU A 251 -20.45 34.24 13.67
CA LEU A 251 -19.56 34.15 12.50
C LEU A 251 -18.09 34.27 12.95
N THR A 252 -17.49 33.16 13.38
CA THR A 252 -16.04 33.04 13.41
C THR A 252 -15.60 32.67 11.99
N ILE A 253 -15.24 33.69 11.21
CA ILE A 253 -14.58 33.51 9.91
C ILE A 253 -13.25 32.84 10.19
N PHE A 254 -13.14 31.53 9.95
CA PHE A 254 -11.85 30.87 10.06
C PHE A 254 -10.95 31.40 8.95
N PRO A 255 -9.76 31.96 9.28
CA PRO A 255 -8.84 32.43 8.26
C PRO A 255 -8.35 31.25 7.42
N LYS A 256 -8.24 31.49 6.10
CA LYS A 256 -7.71 30.53 5.12
C LYS A 256 -6.38 29.94 5.60
N GLN A 257 -6.22 28.62 5.46
CA GLN A 257 -5.03 27.89 5.94
C GLN A 257 -3.74 28.41 5.31
N TYR A 258 -3.79 28.72 4.02
CA TYR A 258 -2.64 29.17 3.22
C TYR A 258 -2.66 30.69 2.95
N CYS A 259 -3.28 31.48 3.82
CA CYS A 259 -3.26 32.94 3.70
C CYS A 259 -1.83 33.48 3.88
N ILE A 260 -1.37 34.31 2.95
CA ILE A 260 -0.02 34.89 2.99
C ILE A 260 0.26 35.64 4.29
N ASP A 261 -0.69 36.46 4.78
CA ASP A 261 -0.52 37.25 6.01
C ASP A 261 -0.36 36.35 7.24
N ARG A 262 -1.07 35.22 7.25
CA ARG A 262 -0.97 34.23 8.32
C ARG A 262 0.40 33.56 8.31
N LEU A 263 0.82 33.05 7.15
CA LEU A 263 2.11 32.37 7.01
C LEU A 263 3.27 33.34 7.26
N TYR A 264 3.11 34.62 6.88
CA TYR A 264 4.02 35.68 7.23
C TYR A 264 4.16 35.83 8.74
N GLY A 265 3.05 35.91 9.48
CA GLY A 265 3.06 35.98 10.94
C GLY A 265 3.74 34.78 11.61
N ILE A 266 3.60 33.58 11.04
CA ILE A 266 4.32 32.39 11.53
C ILE A 266 5.84 32.55 11.33
N VAL A 267 6.26 32.99 10.14
CA VAL A 267 7.66 32.98 9.70
C VAL A 267 8.46 34.18 10.22
N TYR A 268 7.85 35.36 10.29
CA TYR A 268 8.51 36.62 10.66
C TYR A 268 8.18 37.05 12.10
N ASP A 269 6.94 36.87 12.56
CA ASP A 269 6.51 37.34 13.88
C ASP A 269 6.57 36.24 14.96
N GLY A 270 6.84 34.99 14.56
CA GLY A 270 6.88 33.84 15.47
C GLY A 270 5.50 33.49 16.07
N ILE A 271 4.41 33.84 15.37
CA ILE A 271 3.05 33.51 15.80
C ILE A 271 2.86 32.01 15.78
N VAL A 272 2.43 31.44 16.91
CA VAL A 272 2.04 30.03 16.98
C VAL A 272 0.73 29.85 16.21
N ASP A 273 0.79 29.01 15.18
CA ASP A 273 -0.36 28.76 14.33
C ASP A 273 -1.50 28.03 15.10
N ILE A 274 -2.69 28.61 15.09
CA ILE A 274 -3.87 28.05 15.78
C ILE A 274 -4.22 26.63 15.29
N PHE A 275 -4.02 26.32 14.01
CA PHE A 275 -4.23 24.96 13.46
C PHE A 275 -3.23 23.95 14.00
N LEU A 276 -2.01 24.36 14.38
CA LEU A 276 -1.05 23.50 15.09
C LEU A 276 -1.50 23.23 16.53
N ASN A 277 -2.10 24.22 17.19
CA ASN A 277 -2.64 24.04 18.55
C ASN A 277 -3.88 23.14 18.59
N LEU A 278 -4.69 23.12 17.52
CA LEU A 278 -5.81 22.18 17.39
C LEU A 278 -5.35 20.70 17.42
N THR A 279 -4.10 20.42 17.03
CA THR A 279 -3.51 19.08 17.12
C THR A 279 -3.03 18.78 18.55
N ILE A 280 -2.50 19.78 19.25
CA ILE A 280 -1.85 19.63 20.57
C ILE A 280 -2.84 19.39 21.72
N HIS A 281 -4.07 19.87 21.62
CA HIS A 281 -5.08 19.65 22.67
C HIS A 281 -5.91 18.37 22.53
N LYS A 282 -5.73 17.60 21.43
CA LYS A 282 -6.25 16.23 21.29
C LYS A 282 -5.27 15.27 20.56
N PRO A 283 -3.96 15.21 20.90
CA PRO A 283 -3.01 14.35 20.18
C PRO A 283 -3.35 12.86 20.40
N ASN A 284 -3.81 12.53 21.61
CA ASN A 284 -4.08 11.16 22.04
C ASN A 284 -5.34 10.56 21.43
N PHE A 285 -6.18 11.35 20.73
CA PHE A 285 -7.39 10.81 20.09
C PHE A 285 -7.16 10.38 18.64
N LEU A 286 -6.12 10.90 17.95
CA LEU A 286 -6.03 10.83 16.49
C LEU A 286 -4.78 10.14 15.93
N ASP A 287 -3.71 10.00 16.70
CA ASP A 287 -2.54 9.20 16.29
C ASP A 287 -2.32 8.02 17.24
N GLU A 288 -2.37 8.25 18.55
CA GLU A 288 -2.28 7.18 19.54
C GLU A 288 -3.47 6.21 19.44
N TYR A 289 -4.65 6.66 19.03
CA TYR A 289 -5.80 5.78 18.80
C TYR A 289 -5.66 4.96 17.51
N TYR A 290 -5.07 5.46 16.42
CA TYR A 290 -4.88 4.60 15.23
C TYR A 290 -3.78 3.57 15.47
N ASP A 291 -2.71 3.93 16.19
CA ASP A 291 -1.64 2.99 16.51
C ASP A 291 -2.03 2.04 17.66
N LYS A 292 -2.81 2.48 18.67
CA LYS A 292 -3.38 1.61 19.73
C LYS A 292 -4.62 0.83 19.32
N TYR A 293 -5.47 1.27 18.39
CA TYR A 293 -6.73 0.56 18.14
C TYR A 293 -6.54 -0.70 17.30
N TYR A 294 -5.47 -0.75 16.49
CA TYR A 294 -4.92 -2.03 15.99
C TYR A 294 -4.20 -2.85 17.08
N GLU A 295 -3.94 -2.30 18.27
CA GLU A 295 -3.44 -3.02 19.46
C GLU A 295 -4.57 -3.48 20.40
N THR A 296 -5.73 -2.80 20.45
CA THR A 296 -6.79 -3.06 21.46
C THR A 296 -8.05 -3.78 20.96
N ASN A 297 -8.21 -4.04 19.66
CA ASN A 297 -9.35 -4.82 19.15
C ASN A 297 -9.10 -6.34 19.05
N GLY A 298 -8.06 -6.85 19.71
CA GLY A 298 -7.98 -8.26 20.09
C GLY A 298 -8.52 -8.45 21.51
N ASP A 299 -9.77 -8.89 21.62
CA ASP A 299 -10.42 -9.46 22.81
C ASP A 299 -10.50 -8.59 24.08
N ASN A 300 -11.43 -7.64 24.09
CA ASN A 300 -12.06 -7.14 25.33
C ASN A 300 -13.23 -8.05 25.75
N ASN A 301 -12.98 -9.36 25.85
CA ASN A 301 -13.92 -10.30 26.42
C ASN A 301 -13.17 -11.32 27.29
N ASN A 302 -12.57 -10.83 28.38
CA ASN A 302 -12.28 -11.69 29.51
C ASN A 302 -12.76 -11.04 30.80
N ASN A 303 -13.75 -11.73 31.38
CA ASN A 303 -14.43 -11.41 32.62
C ASN A 303 -13.46 -10.99 33.73
N ASN A 304 -13.66 -9.78 34.23
CA ASN A 304 -13.28 -9.40 35.58
C ASN A 304 -14.02 -10.33 36.56
N ASN A 305 -13.30 -11.32 37.06
CA ASN A 305 -13.68 -12.03 38.28
C ASN A 305 -12.44 -12.22 39.16
N ASN A 306 -11.85 -11.09 39.58
CA ASN A 306 -11.01 -11.07 40.78
C ASN A 306 -11.81 -10.41 41.90
N ASN A 307 -12.65 -11.24 42.52
CA ASN A 307 -13.31 -10.97 43.77
C ASN A 307 -12.22 -10.91 44.85
N ASN A 308 -11.83 -9.69 45.22
CA ASN A 308 -10.87 -9.41 46.27
C ASN A 308 -11.57 -9.63 47.62
N ASN A 309 -11.72 -10.90 48.00
CA ASN A 309 -12.30 -11.26 49.29
C ASN A 309 -11.19 -11.30 50.34
N ASN A 310 -11.00 -10.14 50.95
CA ASN A 310 -10.17 -9.90 52.12
C ASN A 310 -10.80 -10.63 53.31
N ASN A 311 -10.49 -11.92 53.48
CA ASN A 311 -10.85 -12.66 54.68
C ASN A 311 -9.58 -13.06 55.43
N ASN A 312 -9.25 -12.23 56.41
CA ASN A 312 -8.44 -12.55 57.57
C ASN A 312 -8.98 -13.84 58.20
N ASN A 313 -8.29 -14.95 57.97
CA ASN A 313 -8.33 -16.08 58.88
C ASN A 313 -6.91 -16.38 59.33
N ASN A 314 -6.64 -15.91 60.56
CA ASN A 314 -5.64 -16.44 61.46
C ASN A 314 -5.67 -17.98 61.43
N ILE A 315 -4.74 -18.59 60.73
CA ILE A 315 -4.39 -19.99 60.94
C ILE A 315 -3.01 -19.99 61.60
N ASN A 316 -3.05 -20.51 62.83
CA ASN A 316 -1.97 -20.66 63.77
C ASN A 316 -0.66 -21.11 63.12
N ASN A 317 0.36 -20.32 63.43
CA ASN A 317 1.76 -20.73 63.51
C ASN A 317 1.87 -22.10 64.19
N ASN A 318 2.11 -23.14 63.39
CA ASN A 318 2.89 -24.28 63.85
C ASN A 318 4.22 -24.28 63.11
N ASN A 319 5.25 -24.02 63.91
CA ASN A 319 6.66 -24.09 63.58
C ASN A 319 7.00 -25.36 62.77
N CYS A 320 7.19 -25.21 61.47
CA CYS A 320 8.13 -26.05 60.72
C CYS A 320 9.29 -25.15 60.30
N ASN A 321 10.27 -25.08 61.19
CA ASN A 321 11.53 -24.37 61.03
C ASN A 321 12.49 -25.20 60.17
N ASP A 322 12.01 -25.73 59.04
CA ASP A 322 12.87 -26.37 58.04
C ASP A 322 13.36 -25.30 57.08
N ASN A 323 14.36 -24.54 57.57
CA ASN A 323 15.27 -23.71 56.78
C ASN A 323 16.17 -24.58 55.88
N SER A 324 15.59 -25.52 55.11
CA SER A 324 16.29 -26.04 53.95
C SER A 324 16.24 -24.95 52.89
N ASN A 325 17.34 -24.20 52.77
CA ASN A 325 17.64 -23.38 51.60
C ASN A 325 17.64 -24.29 50.36
N ILE A 326 16.47 -24.64 49.85
CA ILE A 326 16.33 -25.30 48.55
C ILE A 326 16.63 -24.20 47.55
N GLU A 327 17.90 -24.09 47.16
CA GLU A 327 18.30 -23.37 45.97
C GLU A 327 17.45 -23.89 44.82
N LYS A 328 16.43 -23.12 44.44
CA LYS A 328 15.63 -23.41 43.25
C LYS A 328 16.57 -23.22 42.07
N LYS A 329 17.15 -24.31 41.58
CA LYS A 329 17.90 -24.29 40.33
C LYS A 329 16.98 -23.79 39.22
N PRO A 330 17.43 -22.83 38.40
CA PRO A 330 16.62 -22.36 37.28
C PRO A 330 16.33 -23.53 36.35
N ILE A 331 15.04 -23.76 36.08
CA ILE A 331 14.60 -24.75 35.10
C ILE A 331 14.76 -24.10 33.72
N ILE A 332 15.64 -24.65 32.90
CA ILE A 332 15.81 -24.24 31.50
C ILE A 332 14.89 -25.13 30.66
N LEU A 333 13.89 -24.53 30.02
CA LEU A 333 13.02 -25.24 29.09
C LEU A 333 13.79 -25.58 27.80
N SER A 334 13.53 -26.74 27.21
CA SER A 334 14.11 -27.10 25.90
C SER A 334 13.43 -26.31 24.78
N ASP A 335 14.14 -26.14 23.65
CA ASP A 335 13.58 -25.47 22.46
C ASP A 335 12.30 -26.15 21.97
N ILE A 336 12.18 -27.48 22.12
CA ILE A 336 11.00 -28.26 21.73
C ILE A 336 9.79 -27.86 22.60
N VAL A 337 9.99 -27.73 23.91
CA VAL A 337 8.91 -27.33 24.83
C VAL A 337 8.49 -25.88 24.57
N ILE A 338 9.44 -24.99 24.31
CA ILE A 338 9.12 -23.60 23.94
C ILE A 338 8.40 -23.55 22.58
N GLU A 339 8.82 -24.35 21.60
CA GLU A 339 8.14 -24.45 20.31
C GLU A 339 6.69 -24.90 20.49
N MET A 340 6.42 -25.88 21.36
CA MET A 340 5.06 -26.30 21.69
C MET A 340 4.26 -25.18 22.37
N ILE A 341 4.81 -24.54 23.41
CA ILE A 341 4.15 -23.42 24.11
C ILE A 341 3.80 -22.30 23.12
N VAL A 342 4.75 -21.94 22.26
CA VAL A 342 4.56 -20.90 21.25
C VAL A 342 3.48 -21.34 20.27
N ARG A 343 3.54 -22.54 19.68
CA ARG A 343 2.52 -23.01 18.74
C ARG A 343 1.12 -23.04 19.36
N ASP A 344 1.00 -23.57 20.58
CA ASP A 344 -0.28 -23.62 21.31
C ASP A 344 -0.80 -22.20 21.66
N SER A 345 0.10 -21.23 21.83
CA SER A 345 -0.26 -19.83 22.10
C SER A 345 -0.53 -18.98 20.84
N LEU A 346 -0.03 -19.42 19.68
CA LEU A 346 -0.10 -18.70 18.41
C LEU A 346 -1.27 -19.12 17.53
N TRP A 347 -1.86 -20.28 17.78
CA TRP A 347 -2.87 -20.85 16.90
C TRP A 347 -4.24 -20.27 17.18
N TYR A 348 -4.67 -19.38 16.28
CA TYR A 348 -6.06 -19.19 15.96
C TYR A 348 -6.37 -20.00 14.70
N ILE A 349 -7.34 -20.90 14.76
CA ILE A 349 -7.81 -21.62 13.56
C ILE A 349 -8.82 -20.68 12.89
N ASP A 350 -8.39 -20.02 11.82
CA ASP A 350 -9.34 -19.45 10.87
C ASP A 350 -9.80 -20.59 9.95
N ASP A 351 -11.05 -21.01 10.09
CA ASP A 351 -11.67 -22.07 9.30
C ASP A 351 -11.63 -21.79 7.77
N ARG A 352 -11.36 -20.54 7.38
CA ARG A 352 -11.32 -20.11 5.98
C ARG A 352 -10.01 -20.48 5.28
N MET A 353 -8.93 -20.81 5.99
CA MET A 353 -7.56 -20.87 5.42
C MET A 353 -6.72 -22.09 5.84
N ASP A 354 -5.58 -22.27 5.15
CA ASP A 354 -4.43 -22.98 5.72
C ASP A 354 -4.09 -22.36 7.09
N LYS A 355 -3.53 -23.12 8.03
CA LYS A 355 -3.28 -22.66 9.42
C LYS A 355 -2.43 -21.37 9.45
N VAL A 356 -3.05 -20.19 9.41
CA VAL A 356 -2.37 -18.89 9.45
C VAL A 356 -2.17 -18.47 10.90
N ILE A 357 -0.93 -18.12 11.24
CA ILE A 357 -0.60 -17.52 12.52
C ILE A 357 -1.07 -16.06 12.52
N ILE A 358 -2.17 -15.80 13.19
CA ILE A 358 -2.73 -14.47 13.44
C ILE A 358 -2.44 -14.12 14.89
N ASN A 359 -1.33 -13.43 15.17
CA ASN A 359 -1.03 -13.04 16.54
C ASN A 359 -0.34 -11.67 16.62
N ASN A 360 -1.03 -10.71 17.21
CA ASN A 360 -0.51 -9.35 17.40
C ASN A 360 0.63 -9.29 18.43
N ASN A 361 0.77 -10.33 19.27
CA ASN A 361 1.75 -10.43 20.34
C ASN A 361 3.04 -11.18 19.93
N LEU A 362 3.25 -11.46 18.63
CA LEU A 362 4.47 -12.14 18.16
C LEU A 362 5.75 -11.44 18.67
N LEU A 363 5.79 -10.12 18.60
CA LEU A 363 6.93 -9.36 19.11
C LEU A 363 7.07 -9.48 20.63
N SER A 364 5.95 -9.43 21.36
CA SER A 364 5.94 -9.61 22.82
C SER A 364 6.53 -10.97 23.21
N PHE A 365 6.18 -12.05 22.49
CA PHE A 365 6.79 -13.37 22.68
C PHE A 365 8.28 -13.36 22.34
N ALA A 366 8.67 -12.74 21.22
CA ALA A 366 10.06 -12.65 20.79
C ALA A 366 10.95 -11.96 21.84
N LEU A 367 10.40 -10.97 22.57
CA LEU A 367 11.13 -10.18 23.55
C LEU A 367 11.28 -10.86 24.93
N VAL A 368 10.60 -11.99 25.17
CA VAL A 368 10.70 -12.72 26.46
C VAL A 368 12.13 -13.20 26.73
N SER A 369 12.78 -13.81 25.74
CA SER A 369 14.16 -14.28 25.85
C SER A 369 14.78 -14.53 24.47
N LYS A 370 16.12 -14.63 24.41
CA LYS A 370 16.84 -15.04 23.19
C LYS A 370 16.38 -16.40 22.66
N GLN A 371 15.98 -17.31 23.55
CA GLN A 371 15.51 -18.64 23.17
C GLN A 371 14.13 -18.57 22.50
N PHE A 372 13.21 -17.80 23.07
CA PHE A 372 11.90 -17.51 22.46
C PHE A 372 12.06 -16.83 21.10
N PHE A 373 12.92 -15.82 21.00
CA PHE A 373 13.22 -15.17 19.73
C PHE A 373 13.68 -16.17 18.65
N ARG A 374 14.65 -17.04 18.98
CA ARG A 374 15.17 -18.06 18.06
C ARG A 374 14.09 -19.04 17.60
N VAL A 375 13.32 -19.58 18.55
CA VAL A 375 12.25 -20.54 18.27
C VAL A 375 11.17 -19.89 17.41
N LEU A 376 10.71 -18.69 17.79
CA LEU A 376 9.69 -17.98 17.06
C LEU A 376 10.12 -17.61 15.64
N SER A 377 11.38 -17.17 15.47
CA SER A 377 11.95 -16.92 14.14
C SER A 377 11.94 -18.17 13.26
N LYS A 378 12.29 -19.33 13.83
CA LYS A 378 12.26 -20.62 13.11
C LYS A 378 10.85 -21.00 12.67
N ILE A 379 9.84 -20.78 13.53
CA ILE A 379 8.43 -21.04 13.22
C ILE A 379 7.97 -20.13 12.08
N LEU A 380 8.12 -18.81 12.22
CA LEU A 380 7.58 -17.84 11.26
C LEU A 380 8.19 -17.97 9.85
N ASN A 381 9.45 -18.37 9.72
CA ASN A 381 10.10 -18.51 8.41
C ASN A 381 9.54 -19.66 7.55
N ASN A 382 8.83 -20.61 8.16
CA ASN A 382 8.35 -21.84 7.51
C ASN A 382 6.83 -22.03 7.58
N GLU A 383 6.09 -21.04 8.09
CA GLU A 383 4.65 -21.14 8.34
C GLU A 383 3.92 -19.99 7.64
N TYR A 384 2.60 -20.16 7.49
CA TYR A 384 1.71 -19.09 7.05
C TYR A 384 1.47 -18.16 8.25
N PHE A 385 1.81 -16.88 8.14
CA PHE A 385 1.56 -15.89 9.20
C PHE A 385 1.07 -14.59 8.59
N GLU A 386 0.25 -13.85 9.33
CA GLU A 386 -0.30 -12.59 8.88
C GLU A 386 0.74 -11.47 9.01
N TRP A 387 0.93 -10.73 7.92
CA TRP A 387 1.87 -9.61 7.91
C TRP A 387 1.25 -8.35 8.52
N LYS A 388 1.36 -8.22 9.84
CA LYS A 388 0.95 -7.01 10.56
C LYS A 388 2.16 -6.14 10.96
N LYS A 389 2.06 -4.82 10.72
CA LYS A 389 3.03 -3.75 11.08
C LYS A 389 4.42 -3.85 10.40
N SER A 390 5.25 -2.83 10.66
CA SER A 390 6.62 -2.61 10.15
C SER A 390 7.67 -3.62 10.67
N MET A 391 7.29 -4.83 11.05
CA MET A 391 8.19 -5.83 11.64
C MET A 391 9.07 -6.56 10.61
N ILE A 392 8.80 -6.39 9.32
CA ILE A 392 9.56 -7.07 8.26
C ILE A 392 10.54 -6.09 7.64
N GLN A 393 11.76 -6.12 8.13
CA GLN A 393 12.92 -5.78 7.33
C GLN A 393 13.60 -7.11 7.01
N LEU A 394 13.55 -7.60 5.77
CA LEU A 394 14.42 -8.72 5.37
C LEU A 394 15.84 -8.18 5.22
N THR A 395 16.46 -7.81 6.35
CA THR A 395 17.90 -7.56 6.43
C THR A 395 18.56 -8.79 7.02
N ASP A 396 19.86 -8.98 6.76
CA ASP A 396 20.62 -10.09 7.36
C ASP A 396 20.91 -9.88 8.86
N SER A 397 20.18 -8.99 9.53
CA SER A 397 20.31 -8.74 10.95
C SER A 397 19.91 -9.97 11.76
N GLN A 398 20.78 -10.38 12.68
CA GLN A 398 20.47 -11.42 13.66
C GLN A 398 19.25 -11.10 14.55
N PHE A 399 18.84 -9.83 14.61
CA PHE A 399 17.70 -9.34 15.37
C PHE A 399 16.39 -9.32 14.57
N ASN A 400 16.38 -9.88 13.35
CA ASN A 400 15.16 -10.02 12.58
C ASN A 400 14.45 -11.33 12.89
N LEU A 401 13.18 -11.18 13.29
CA LEU A 401 12.32 -12.30 13.60
C LEU A 401 11.98 -13.08 12.32
N ILE A 402 11.75 -12.37 11.23
CA ILE A 402 11.42 -12.92 9.92
C ILE A 402 12.64 -12.72 9.01
N LYS A 403 13.23 -13.83 8.57
CA LYS A 403 14.43 -13.87 7.72
C LYS A 403 14.10 -14.24 6.28
N GLN A 404 12.84 -14.56 6.03
CA GLN A 404 12.41 -15.24 4.83
C GLN A 404 11.06 -14.65 4.42
N PRO A 405 10.83 -14.43 3.11
CA PRO A 405 9.57 -13.89 2.62
C PRO A 405 8.35 -14.72 3.06
N PRO A 406 7.19 -14.09 3.29
CA PRO A 406 6.03 -14.76 3.83
C PRO A 406 5.42 -15.75 2.82
N LEU A 407 4.85 -16.85 3.33
CA LEU A 407 4.08 -17.80 2.51
C LEU A 407 2.62 -17.36 2.32
N TYR A 408 2.13 -16.49 3.20
CA TYR A 408 0.79 -15.91 3.19
C TYR A 408 0.87 -14.41 2.98
N PHE A 409 0.02 -13.86 2.12
CA PHE A 409 -0.08 -12.42 1.93
C PHE A 409 -1.54 -11.97 2.00
N ASP A 410 -1.87 -11.24 3.06
CA ASP A 410 -3.10 -10.46 3.13
C ASP A 410 -2.91 -9.17 2.32
N TYR A 411 -3.76 -8.97 1.33
CA TYR A 411 -3.77 -7.81 0.45
C TYR A 411 -3.75 -6.47 1.21
N ASN A 412 -4.43 -6.36 2.36
CA ASN A 412 -4.39 -5.13 3.17
C ASN A 412 -2.99 -4.78 3.69
N SER A 413 -2.06 -5.75 3.69
CA SER A 413 -0.65 -5.55 4.07
C SER A 413 0.14 -4.80 2.99
N ILE A 414 -0.40 -4.63 1.78
CA ILE A 414 0.29 -3.93 0.68
C ILE A 414 0.66 -2.49 1.05
N ARG A 415 -0.13 -1.83 1.91
CA ARG A 415 0.14 -0.49 2.47
C ARG A 415 1.40 -0.40 3.33
N LEU A 416 1.91 -1.54 3.79
CA LEU A 416 3.10 -1.64 4.64
C LEU A 416 4.39 -1.69 3.80
N ILE A 417 4.29 -1.88 2.48
CA ILE A 417 5.45 -1.94 1.59
C ILE A 417 6.00 -0.54 1.35
N PRO A 418 7.24 -0.23 1.80
CA PRO A 418 7.78 1.10 1.61
C PRO A 418 8.08 1.39 0.14
N TYR A 419 7.78 2.59 -0.35
CA TYR A 419 8.16 2.98 -1.72
C TYR A 419 9.66 3.12 -1.94
N SER A 420 10.44 3.19 -0.85
CA SER A 420 11.90 3.13 -0.90
C SER A 420 12.44 1.70 -1.03
N SER A 421 11.56 0.69 -1.12
CA SER A 421 11.99 -0.70 -1.26
C SER A 421 12.70 -0.88 -2.59
N ASN A 422 13.68 -1.78 -2.58
CA ASN A 422 14.33 -2.17 -3.82
C ASN A 422 13.39 -3.08 -4.65
N LYS A 423 13.45 -2.98 -5.98
CA LYS A 423 12.66 -3.83 -6.89
C LYS A 423 12.97 -5.31 -6.65
N GLU A 424 14.26 -5.67 -6.63
CA GLU A 424 14.69 -7.05 -6.39
C GLU A 424 14.27 -7.55 -5.00
N TYR A 425 14.20 -6.65 -4.01
CA TYR A 425 13.70 -6.99 -2.68
C TYR A 425 12.20 -7.31 -2.71
N LEU A 426 11.40 -6.58 -3.47
CA LEU A 426 9.98 -6.85 -3.60
C LEU A 426 9.70 -8.10 -4.43
N GLU A 427 10.44 -8.31 -5.50
CA GLU A 427 10.36 -9.56 -6.25
C GLU A 427 10.72 -10.75 -5.35
N LEU A 428 11.78 -10.63 -4.53
CA LEU A 428 12.10 -11.64 -3.51
C LEU A 428 10.96 -11.80 -2.50
N LEU A 429 10.39 -10.71 -2.01
CA LEU A 429 9.30 -10.71 -1.03
C LEU A 429 8.06 -11.48 -1.54
N PHE A 430 7.71 -11.30 -2.81
CA PHE A 430 6.53 -11.94 -3.43
C PHE A 430 6.85 -13.32 -4.04
N SER A 431 8.12 -13.64 -4.28
CA SER A 431 8.54 -14.91 -4.89
C SER A 431 8.10 -16.16 -4.14
N ARG A 432 7.94 -16.08 -2.81
CA ARG A 432 7.54 -17.22 -1.95
C ARG A 432 6.08 -17.21 -1.55
N VAL A 433 5.32 -16.17 -1.91
CA VAL A 433 3.90 -16.11 -1.53
C VAL A 433 3.19 -17.28 -2.20
N GLN A 434 2.60 -18.15 -1.37
CA GLN A 434 1.88 -19.35 -1.77
C GLN A 434 0.36 -19.18 -1.61
N SER A 435 -0.06 -18.37 -0.64
CA SER A 435 -1.47 -18.06 -0.40
C SER A 435 -1.68 -16.55 -0.38
N PHE A 436 -2.66 -16.09 -1.16
CA PHE A 436 -3.02 -14.68 -1.29
C PHE A 436 -4.47 -14.50 -0.86
N TYR A 437 -4.69 -13.56 0.05
CA TYR A 437 -6.00 -13.27 0.63
C TYR A 437 -6.40 -11.84 0.34
N ILE A 438 -7.66 -11.65 -0.04
CA ILE A 438 -8.27 -10.34 -0.21
C ILE A 438 -9.58 -10.32 0.58
N LEU A 439 -9.73 -9.32 1.45
CA LEU A 439 -11.03 -8.92 1.98
C LEU A 439 -11.51 -7.71 1.19
N SER A 440 -12.59 -7.86 0.44
CA SER A 440 -13.14 -6.78 -0.37
C SER A 440 -13.68 -5.62 0.49
N ASP A 441 -13.61 -4.41 -0.04
CA ASP A 441 -14.25 -3.21 0.50
C ASP A 441 -15.42 -2.71 -0.33
N GLU A 442 -15.84 -3.49 -1.32
CA GLU A 442 -16.98 -3.17 -2.18
C GLU A 442 -18.26 -2.86 -1.39
N TYR A 443 -18.47 -3.49 -0.23
CA TYR A 443 -19.60 -3.19 0.64
C TYR A 443 -19.70 -1.71 1.01
N ASP A 444 -18.56 -1.05 1.20
CA ASP A 444 -18.54 0.35 1.62
C ASP A 444 -19.13 1.26 0.55
N SER A 445 -19.12 0.84 -0.73
CA SER A 445 -19.67 1.63 -1.85
C SER A 445 -21.19 1.81 -1.79
N THR A 446 -21.92 0.93 -1.11
CA THR A 446 -23.39 0.93 -1.12
C THR A 446 -24.06 1.17 0.22
N ILE A 447 -23.33 1.15 1.33
CA ILE A 447 -23.92 1.44 2.65
C ILE A 447 -24.29 2.92 2.80
N ASN A 448 -25.46 3.22 3.38
CA ASN A 448 -25.87 4.59 3.70
C ASN A 448 -25.43 5.02 5.11
N ASP A 449 -25.23 4.06 6.02
CA ASP A 449 -25.12 4.27 7.47
C ASP A 449 -23.66 4.27 7.98
N ALA A 450 -22.74 4.79 7.17
CA ALA A 450 -21.27 4.80 7.33
C ALA A 450 -20.53 3.55 6.83
N THR A 451 -19.28 3.75 6.43
CA THR A 451 -18.38 2.70 5.91
C THR A 451 -18.00 1.69 6.99
N ARG A 452 -17.95 0.39 6.67
CA ARG A 452 -17.52 -0.68 7.59
C ARG A 452 -16.05 -0.60 7.92
N ARG A 453 -15.21 -0.29 6.94
CA ARG A 453 -13.82 0.04 7.26
C ARG A 453 -13.90 1.24 8.16
N GLU A 454 -13.38 1.10 9.38
CA GLU A 454 -13.22 2.20 10.32
C GLU A 454 -12.19 3.20 9.76
N PHE A 455 -12.55 3.84 8.65
CA PHE A 455 -12.16 5.19 8.36
C PHE A 455 -12.82 6.01 9.44
N LYS A 456 -12.12 6.17 10.56
CA LYS A 456 -12.43 7.26 11.46
C LYS A 456 -12.23 8.53 10.63
N TYR A 457 -13.32 9.07 10.14
CA TYR A 457 -13.34 10.38 9.54
C TYR A 457 -12.78 11.34 10.59
N VAL A 458 -12.04 12.35 10.14
CA VAL A 458 -11.89 13.52 11.01
C VAL A 458 -13.33 13.99 11.25
N ASP A 459 -13.78 14.00 12.52
CA ASP A 459 -15.16 14.26 13.00
C ASP A 459 -15.89 15.47 12.37
N ARG A 460 -15.23 16.23 11.50
CA ARG A 460 -15.70 17.49 10.94
C ARG A 460 -16.23 17.40 9.50
N TYR A 461 -15.92 16.37 8.69
CA TYR A 461 -16.36 16.27 7.28
C TYR A 461 -16.53 14.82 6.75
N PRO A 462 -17.34 13.96 7.39
CA PRO A 462 -17.52 12.59 6.93
C PRO A 462 -18.09 12.52 5.49
N ASP A 463 -19.12 13.30 5.19
CA ASP A 463 -19.94 13.10 3.98
C ASP A 463 -19.18 13.20 2.65
N LEU A 464 -18.28 14.17 2.48
CA LEU A 464 -17.59 14.39 1.19
C LEU A 464 -16.48 13.35 0.96
N GLU A 465 -15.71 13.03 2.00
CA GLU A 465 -14.67 12.01 1.92
C GLU A 465 -15.29 10.62 1.78
N GLU A 466 -16.40 10.37 2.47
CA GLU A 466 -17.21 9.17 2.30
C GLU A 466 -17.74 9.03 0.87
N PHE A 467 -18.36 10.08 0.32
CA PHE A 467 -18.86 10.04 -1.05
C PHE A 467 -17.74 9.75 -2.06
N THR A 468 -16.62 10.48 -1.95
CA THR A 468 -15.48 10.28 -2.85
C THR A 468 -14.93 8.86 -2.71
N TYR A 469 -14.88 8.32 -1.48
CA TYR A 469 -14.41 6.95 -1.22
C TYR A 469 -15.31 5.91 -1.89
N LYS A 470 -16.63 6.03 -1.71
CA LYS A 470 -17.61 5.13 -2.33
C LYS A 470 -17.48 5.07 -3.85
N GLU A 471 -17.35 6.22 -4.50
CA GLU A 471 -17.17 6.31 -5.96
C GLU A 471 -15.85 5.68 -6.40
N THR A 472 -14.77 5.91 -5.64
CA THR A 472 -13.45 5.41 -6.01
C THR A 472 -13.27 3.91 -5.80
N ILE A 473 -13.98 3.29 -4.85
CA ILE A 473 -13.99 1.82 -4.71
C ILE A 473 -14.40 1.15 -6.02
N LEU A 474 -15.24 1.80 -6.83
CA LEU A 474 -15.71 1.26 -8.10
C LEU A 474 -14.84 1.67 -9.30
N SER A 475 -13.82 2.50 -9.07
CA SER A 475 -13.00 3.07 -10.13
C SER A 475 -11.85 2.15 -10.53
N ASP A 476 -11.53 2.12 -11.82
CA ASP A 476 -10.33 1.44 -12.32
C ASP A 476 -9.06 2.01 -11.68
N GLY A 477 -8.13 1.13 -11.31
CA GLY A 477 -6.89 1.52 -10.64
C GLY A 477 -7.04 1.90 -9.16
N TYR A 478 -8.20 1.64 -8.54
CA TYR A 478 -8.41 1.72 -7.09
C TYR A 478 -7.48 0.78 -6.31
N LEU A 479 -7.35 -0.45 -6.80
CA LEU A 479 -6.49 -1.48 -6.22
C LEU A 479 -5.04 -1.27 -6.67
N VAL A 480 -4.09 -1.55 -5.78
CA VAL A 480 -2.67 -1.66 -6.09
C VAL A 480 -2.37 -3.05 -6.67
N TYR A 481 -1.71 -3.07 -7.82
CA TYR A 481 -1.24 -4.30 -8.47
C TYR A 481 0.11 -4.73 -7.88
N PRO A 482 0.18 -5.91 -7.21
CA PRO A 482 1.39 -6.38 -6.53
C PRO A 482 2.45 -6.90 -7.52
N PRO A 483 3.70 -7.10 -7.08
CA PRO A 483 4.71 -7.82 -7.84
C PRO A 483 4.30 -9.27 -8.19
N PRO A 484 4.95 -9.90 -9.17
CA PRO A 484 4.70 -11.30 -9.50
C PRO A 484 4.95 -12.25 -8.32
N MET A 485 4.06 -13.23 -8.15
CA MET A 485 4.06 -14.30 -7.16
C MET A 485 4.18 -15.68 -7.85
N PRO A 486 5.36 -16.07 -8.35
CA PRO A 486 5.57 -17.33 -9.08
C PRO A 486 5.26 -18.60 -8.26
N SER A 487 5.27 -18.52 -6.92
CA SER A 487 4.93 -19.65 -6.04
C SER A 487 3.45 -19.70 -5.65
N LEU A 488 2.61 -18.81 -6.18
CA LEU A 488 1.21 -18.69 -5.78
C LEU A 488 0.42 -19.94 -6.13
N GLN A 489 -0.22 -20.53 -5.12
CA GLN A 489 -1.01 -21.77 -5.24
C GLN A 489 -2.43 -21.59 -4.75
N SER A 490 -2.71 -20.59 -3.90
CA SER A 490 -4.02 -20.37 -3.29
C SER A 490 -4.41 -18.90 -3.38
N ILE A 491 -5.63 -18.64 -3.86
CA ILE A 491 -6.26 -17.30 -3.82
C ILE A 491 -7.58 -17.43 -3.08
N THR A 492 -7.81 -16.54 -2.12
CA THR A 492 -9.08 -16.41 -1.43
C THR A 492 -9.58 -14.97 -1.44
N ILE A 493 -10.84 -14.80 -1.84
CA ILE A 493 -11.52 -13.50 -1.87
C ILE A 493 -12.75 -13.56 -0.96
N ASP A 494 -12.72 -12.81 0.12
CA ASP A 494 -13.84 -12.70 1.05
C ASP A 494 -14.66 -11.44 0.81
N GLU A 495 -15.95 -11.55 1.11
CA GLU A 495 -16.93 -10.46 1.01
C GLU A 495 -16.97 -9.80 -0.38
N TYR A 496 -16.89 -10.58 -1.46
CA TYR A 496 -16.98 -10.05 -2.82
C TYR A 496 -18.43 -9.72 -3.19
N TYR A 497 -18.71 -8.49 -3.61
CA TYR A 497 -20.05 -8.04 -4.01
C TYR A 497 -20.19 -7.96 -5.53
N GLY A 498 -19.10 -7.69 -6.24
CA GLY A 498 -19.04 -7.62 -7.70
C GLY A 498 -19.67 -6.37 -8.28
N TYR A 499 -19.40 -5.20 -7.69
CA TYR A 499 -19.92 -3.92 -8.18
C TYR A 499 -19.12 -3.37 -9.37
N SER A 500 -17.84 -3.71 -9.49
CA SER A 500 -16.98 -3.14 -10.52
C SER A 500 -15.87 -4.06 -10.99
N ASN A 501 -15.20 -3.64 -12.07
CA ASN A 501 -14.16 -4.40 -12.75
C ASN A 501 -12.77 -4.24 -12.10
N ASN A 502 -12.63 -3.45 -11.04
CA ASN A 502 -11.31 -3.21 -10.44
C ASN A 502 -10.70 -4.50 -9.83
N TYR A 503 -11.51 -5.33 -9.15
CA TYR A 503 -11.10 -6.65 -8.66
C TYR A 503 -10.83 -7.62 -9.82
N LEU A 504 -11.60 -7.52 -10.90
CA LEU A 504 -11.32 -8.24 -12.16
C LEU A 504 -9.92 -7.90 -12.67
N HIS A 505 -9.61 -6.62 -12.84
CA HIS A 505 -8.31 -6.18 -13.35
C HIS A 505 -7.15 -6.57 -12.40
N LEU A 506 -7.35 -6.51 -11.09
CA LEU A 506 -6.35 -6.99 -10.11
C LEU A 506 -6.09 -8.49 -10.28
N LEU A 507 -7.14 -9.30 -10.42
CA LEU A 507 -7.02 -10.74 -10.57
C LEU A 507 -6.47 -11.12 -11.93
N GLU A 508 -6.84 -10.42 -13.00
CA GLU A 508 -6.23 -10.56 -14.32
C GLU A 508 -4.73 -10.33 -14.26
N ASP A 509 -4.29 -9.22 -13.66
CA ASP A 509 -2.87 -8.92 -13.49
C ASP A 509 -2.16 -10.03 -12.69
N ILE A 510 -2.70 -10.45 -11.55
CA ILE A 510 -2.12 -11.54 -10.75
C ILE A 510 -2.06 -12.86 -11.53
N LEU A 511 -3.13 -13.24 -12.21
CA LEU A 511 -3.24 -14.54 -12.87
C LEU A 511 -2.43 -14.61 -14.16
N ILE A 512 -2.36 -13.52 -14.92
CA ILE A 512 -1.63 -13.43 -16.19
C ILE A 512 -0.13 -13.22 -15.91
N THR A 513 0.22 -12.20 -15.12
CA THR A 513 1.62 -11.84 -14.86
C THR A 513 2.38 -13.00 -14.19
N ASN A 514 1.74 -13.71 -13.25
CA ASN A 514 2.37 -14.91 -12.64
C ASN A 514 2.56 -16.04 -13.65
N PHE A 515 1.66 -16.18 -14.62
CA PHE A 515 1.73 -17.26 -15.59
C PHE A 515 2.79 -16.99 -16.67
N GLU A 516 2.86 -15.75 -17.17
CA GLU A 516 3.87 -15.35 -18.15
C GLU A 516 5.30 -15.44 -17.60
N THR A 517 5.50 -14.96 -16.36
CA THR A 517 6.80 -15.06 -15.68
C THR A 517 7.25 -16.50 -15.45
N VAL A 518 6.32 -17.44 -15.21
CA VAL A 518 6.62 -18.87 -15.07
C VAL A 518 6.96 -19.52 -16.40
N LYS A 519 6.19 -19.22 -17.47
CA LYS A 519 6.41 -19.78 -18.82
C LYS A 519 7.80 -19.49 -19.37
N ILE A 520 8.35 -18.31 -19.07
CA ILE A 520 9.69 -17.91 -19.51
C ILE A 520 10.77 -18.81 -18.88
N ASN A 521 10.50 -19.39 -17.70
CA ASN A 521 11.54 -19.99 -16.87
C ASN A 521 11.63 -21.53 -16.92
N LYS A 522 10.62 -22.30 -17.37
CA LYS A 522 10.71 -23.79 -17.35
C LYS A 522 9.93 -24.55 -18.44
N LEU A 523 10.55 -25.65 -18.89
CA LEU A 523 10.05 -26.72 -19.76
C LEU A 523 9.38 -27.89 -18.99
N ASP A 524 9.30 -27.83 -17.66
CA ASP A 524 8.86 -28.96 -16.83
C ASP A 524 7.36 -28.88 -16.49
N ASN A 525 6.64 -29.93 -16.85
CA ASN A 525 5.22 -29.85 -17.23
C ASN A 525 4.15 -29.69 -16.14
N ASP A 526 4.37 -29.90 -14.83
CA ASP A 526 3.20 -30.27 -13.99
C ASP A 526 3.05 -29.63 -12.59
N SER A 527 3.82 -28.59 -12.19
CA SER A 527 3.75 -28.12 -10.77
C SER A 527 3.42 -26.65 -10.52
N HIS A 528 3.21 -25.83 -11.55
CA HIS A 528 3.07 -24.38 -11.37
C HIS A 528 1.65 -23.95 -11.76
N GLY A 529 0.99 -23.16 -10.89
CA GLY A 529 -0.35 -22.62 -11.12
C GLY A 529 -1.21 -22.60 -9.87
N ILE A 530 -2.39 -21.98 -9.97
CA ILE A 530 -3.36 -21.89 -8.88
C ILE A 530 -3.99 -23.28 -8.65
N LYS A 531 -3.80 -23.82 -7.44
CA LYS A 531 -4.36 -25.09 -6.98
C LYS A 531 -5.66 -24.91 -6.23
N ARG A 532 -5.78 -23.82 -5.48
CA ARG A 532 -6.92 -23.54 -4.60
C ARG A 532 -7.48 -22.17 -4.94
N PHE A 533 -8.76 -22.14 -5.24
CA PHE A 533 -9.49 -20.90 -5.45
C PHE A 533 -10.70 -20.89 -4.52
N SER A 534 -10.79 -19.89 -3.67
CA SER A 534 -11.93 -19.70 -2.78
C SER A 534 -12.48 -18.31 -2.97
N PHE A 535 -13.79 -18.18 -3.09
CA PHE A 535 -14.40 -16.86 -3.03
C PHE A 535 -15.78 -16.90 -2.38
N ASN A 536 -16.04 -15.92 -1.54
CA ASN A 536 -17.30 -15.74 -0.83
C ASN A 536 -18.04 -14.55 -1.45
N ILE A 537 -19.19 -14.82 -2.06
CA ILE A 537 -20.01 -13.82 -2.71
C ILE A 537 -21.08 -13.34 -1.73
N CYS A 538 -21.07 -12.04 -1.46
CA CYS A 538 -22.03 -11.39 -0.61
C CYS A 538 -23.09 -10.61 -1.42
N ILE A 539 -24.17 -10.25 -0.75
CA ILE A 539 -25.17 -9.28 -1.21
C ILE A 539 -25.17 -8.15 -0.19
N ASP A 540 -25.29 -6.91 -0.65
CA ASP A 540 -25.55 -5.81 0.28
C ASP A 540 -27.00 -5.80 0.79
N TRP A 541 -27.30 -4.77 1.58
CA TRP A 541 -28.62 -4.55 2.15
C TRP A 541 -29.67 -4.15 1.09
N ASN A 542 -29.24 -3.71 -0.09
CA ASN A 542 -30.08 -3.29 -1.23
C ASN A 542 -30.30 -4.39 -2.26
N VAL A 543 -29.76 -5.58 -2.03
CA VAL A 543 -29.79 -6.65 -3.02
C VAL A 543 -29.00 -6.30 -4.30
N SER A 544 -28.03 -5.40 -4.19
CA SER A 544 -27.15 -4.92 -5.24
C SER A 544 -25.76 -5.60 -5.13
N PRO A 545 -25.05 -5.81 -6.24
CA PRO A 545 -25.47 -5.55 -7.62
C PRO A 545 -26.35 -6.68 -8.18
N GLU A 546 -27.36 -6.30 -8.98
CA GLU A 546 -28.26 -7.26 -9.66
C GLU A 546 -27.50 -8.16 -10.63
N ARG A 547 -26.44 -7.63 -11.26
CA ARG A 547 -25.48 -8.38 -12.06
C ARG A 547 -24.17 -8.43 -11.32
N ARG A 548 -23.79 -9.64 -10.91
CA ARG A 548 -22.50 -9.86 -10.31
C ARG A 548 -21.53 -10.23 -11.40
N ASP A 549 -20.51 -9.40 -11.55
CA ASP A 549 -19.42 -9.72 -12.44
C ASP A 549 -18.62 -10.89 -11.84
N ILE A 550 -18.71 -12.03 -12.51
CA ILE A 550 -17.89 -13.22 -12.23
C ILE A 550 -16.94 -13.52 -13.40
N ASP A 551 -16.80 -12.58 -14.32
CA ASP A 551 -15.97 -12.71 -15.51
C ASP A 551 -14.48 -12.77 -15.13
N PHE A 552 -14.10 -12.32 -13.94
CA PHE A 552 -12.75 -12.51 -13.39
C PHE A 552 -12.35 -13.98 -13.22
N ILE A 553 -13.33 -14.89 -13.20
CA ILE A 553 -13.04 -16.31 -13.19
C ILE A 553 -12.52 -16.76 -14.56
N LYS A 554 -12.88 -16.09 -15.66
CA LYS A 554 -12.44 -16.49 -17.01
C LYS A 554 -10.91 -16.55 -17.13
N PRO A 555 -10.12 -15.53 -16.73
CA PRO A 555 -8.65 -15.64 -16.68
C PRO A 555 -8.15 -16.83 -15.85
N LEU A 556 -8.78 -17.11 -14.71
CA LEU A 556 -8.41 -18.28 -13.88
C LEU A 556 -8.59 -19.59 -14.67
N LEU A 557 -9.64 -19.69 -15.48
CA LEU A 557 -9.90 -20.88 -16.29
C LEU A 557 -9.01 -20.98 -17.51
N GLU A 558 -8.78 -19.85 -18.16
CA GLU A 558 -7.95 -19.78 -19.36
C GLU A 558 -6.50 -20.15 -19.04
N PHE A 559 -5.96 -19.65 -17.92
CA PHE A 559 -4.55 -19.81 -17.59
C PHE A 559 -4.27 -20.91 -16.55
N HIS A 560 -5.21 -21.23 -15.65
CA HIS A 560 -4.95 -22.10 -14.48
C HIS A 560 -5.91 -23.30 -14.36
N SER A 561 -6.79 -23.57 -15.33
CA SER A 561 -7.72 -24.72 -15.27
C SER A 561 -7.03 -26.06 -15.04
N ASN A 562 -5.82 -26.28 -15.57
CA ASN A 562 -5.07 -27.52 -15.41
C ASN A 562 -4.35 -27.67 -14.06
N SER A 563 -4.19 -26.59 -13.29
CA SER A 563 -3.57 -26.64 -11.96
C SER A 563 -4.59 -26.68 -10.84
N LEU A 564 -5.85 -26.30 -11.10
CA LEU A 564 -6.91 -26.26 -10.08
C LEU A 564 -7.19 -27.64 -9.49
N GLU A 565 -7.17 -27.73 -8.17
CA GLU A 565 -7.50 -28.93 -7.38
C GLU A 565 -8.78 -28.70 -6.57
N ILE A 566 -8.95 -27.50 -6.01
CA ILE A 566 -10.06 -27.15 -5.12
C ILE A 566 -10.64 -25.81 -5.55
N VAL A 567 -11.95 -25.78 -5.77
CA VAL A 567 -12.71 -24.54 -5.96
C VAL A 567 -13.83 -24.49 -4.92
N LYS A 568 -13.78 -23.49 -4.05
CA LYS A 568 -14.82 -23.20 -3.05
C LYS A 568 -15.55 -21.93 -3.46
N ILE A 569 -16.86 -22.02 -3.57
CA ILE A 569 -17.73 -20.87 -3.81
C ILE A 569 -18.72 -20.84 -2.67
N ASP A 570 -18.59 -19.85 -1.79
CA ASP A 570 -19.61 -19.58 -0.80
C ASP A 570 -20.58 -18.56 -1.38
N SER A 571 -21.84 -18.98 -1.52
CA SER A 571 -22.94 -18.15 -1.99
C SER A 571 -24.09 -18.16 -0.99
N SER A 572 -23.82 -18.54 0.27
CA SER A 572 -24.84 -18.63 1.32
C SER A 572 -25.51 -17.29 1.60
N LEU A 573 -24.82 -16.18 1.36
CA LEU A 573 -25.37 -14.83 1.46
C LEU A 573 -25.91 -14.30 0.12
N ALA A 574 -25.95 -15.14 -0.92
CA ALA A 574 -26.16 -14.75 -2.31
C ALA A 574 -27.42 -15.36 -2.96
N TYR A 575 -28.58 -15.28 -2.32
CA TYR A 575 -29.82 -15.93 -2.80
C TYR A 575 -30.25 -15.57 -4.25
N LEU A 576 -29.86 -14.41 -4.78
CA LEU A 576 -30.17 -14.02 -6.17
C LEU A 576 -29.24 -14.65 -7.24
N LEU A 577 -28.10 -15.22 -6.84
CA LEU A 577 -27.20 -15.86 -7.80
C LEU A 577 -27.88 -17.13 -8.31
N LYS A 578 -28.46 -17.03 -9.52
CA LYS A 578 -29.18 -18.14 -10.13
C LYS A 578 -28.28 -19.37 -10.12
N LEU A 579 -28.75 -20.45 -9.49
CA LEU A 579 -28.08 -21.75 -9.45
C LEU A 579 -27.63 -22.21 -10.84
N ASN A 580 -28.38 -21.85 -11.87
CA ASN A 580 -28.02 -22.10 -13.27
C ASN A 580 -26.70 -21.43 -13.70
N THR A 581 -26.39 -20.23 -13.21
CA THR A 581 -25.13 -19.54 -13.49
C THR A 581 -23.96 -20.26 -12.84
N LEU A 582 -24.07 -20.61 -11.56
CA LEU A 582 -23.04 -21.38 -10.85
C LEU A 582 -22.84 -22.78 -11.46
N ASN A 583 -23.92 -23.44 -11.88
CA ASN A 583 -23.84 -24.73 -12.56
C ASN A 583 -23.21 -24.64 -13.95
N LYS A 584 -23.51 -23.57 -14.70
CA LYS A 584 -22.84 -23.29 -15.99
C LYS A 584 -21.35 -23.06 -15.79
N LEU A 585 -20.98 -22.27 -14.78
CA LEU A 585 -19.59 -22.04 -14.41
C LEU A 585 -18.91 -23.36 -14.05
N LYS A 586 -19.44 -24.11 -13.08
CA LYS A 586 -18.93 -25.43 -12.67
C LYS A 586 -18.77 -26.38 -13.86
N SER A 587 -19.73 -26.41 -14.78
CA SER A 587 -19.66 -27.25 -15.99
C SER A 587 -18.55 -26.79 -16.93
N SER A 588 -18.42 -25.49 -17.16
CA SER A 588 -17.33 -24.90 -17.97
C SER A 588 -15.96 -25.28 -17.40
N ILE A 589 -15.82 -25.19 -16.08
CA ILE A 589 -14.56 -25.46 -15.38
C ILE A 589 -14.21 -26.94 -15.44
N ASN A 590 -15.15 -27.83 -15.16
CA ASN A 590 -14.93 -29.27 -15.23
C ASN A 590 -14.61 -29.75 -16.66
N ASN A 591 -15.15 -29.07 -17.68
CA ASN A 591 -14.87 -29.41 -19.08
C ASN A 591 -13.47 -28.96 -19.54
N GLN A 592 -12.90 -27.93 -18.91
CA GLN A 592 -11.58 -27.38 -19.27
C GLN A 592 -10.45 -27.96 -18.41
N SER A 593 -10.73 -28.28 -17.14
CA SER A 593 -9.76 -28.84 -16.21
C SER A 593 -9.49 -30.32 -16.49
N LYS A 594 -8.21 -30.71 -16.53
CA LYS A 594 -7.79 -32.12 -16.50
C LYS A 594 -7.91 -32.74 -15.10
N ASN A 595 -7.93 -31.92 -14.06
CA ASN A 595 -7.99 -32.37 -12.67
C ASN A 595 -9.43 -32.56 -12.21
N LYS A 596 -9.62 -33.54 -11.32
CA LYS A 596 -10.88 -33.70 -10.59
C LYS A 596 -10.98 -32.60 -9.54
N ILE A 597 -11.69 -31.52 -9.89
CA ILE A 597 -11.87 -30.38 -8.99
C ILE A 597 -12.85 -30.73 -7.87
N LYS A 598 -12.42 -30.52 -6.62
CA LYS A 598 -13.31 -30.57 -5.46
C LYS A 598 -14.09 -29.27 -5.37
N TRP A 599 -15.40 -29.38 -5.57
CA TRP A 599 -16.35 -28.28 -5.41
C TRP A 599 -16.91 -28.24 -3.99
N THR A 600 -16.98 -27.06 -3.40
CA THR A 600 -17.85 -26.79 -2.25
C THR A 600 -18.72 -25.61 -2.62
N LEU A 601 -20.01 -25.88 -2.79
CA LEU A 601 -21.04 -24.88 -3.07
C LEU A 601 -21.92 -24.80 -1.83
N ASN A 602 -21.78 -23.74 -1.05
CA ASN A 602 -22.67 -23.50 0.07
C ASN A 602 -23.88 -22.73 -0.46
N GLU A 603 -25.01 -23.40 -0.51
CA GLU A 603 -26.29 -22.82 -0.90
C GLU A 603 -27.07 -22.39 0.34
N TRP A 604 -27.79 -21.28 0.21
CA TRP A 604 -28.78 -20.90 1.19
C TRP A 604 -29.95 -21.89 1.12
N ASN A 605 -30.04 -22.80 2.08
CA ASN A 605 -31.21 -23.66 2.21
C ASN A 605 -32.40 -22.76 2.59
N GLU A 606 -33.41 -22.64 1.72
CA GLU A 606 -34.68 -21.90 1.92
C GLU A 606 -35.51 -22.38 3.14
N MET A 607 -34.94 -23.17 4.06
CA MET A 607 -35.62 -23.78 5.20
C MET A 607 -35.67 -22.91 6.48
N ARG A 608 -35.72 -21.58 6.36
CA ARG A 608 -36.19 -20.75 7.48
C ARG A 608 -37.36 -19.88 7.02
N PRO A 609 -38.61 -20.21 7.45
CA PRO A 609 -39.78 -19.38 7.18
C PRO A 609 -39.71 -18.03 7.89
#